data_AF-A0A1G8WQ84-F1
#
_entry.id   AF-A0A1G8WQ84-F1
#
_cell.length_a   1.000
_cell.length_b   1.000
_cell.length_c   1.000
_cell.angle_alpha   90.00
_cell.angle_beta   90.00
_cell.angle_gamma   90.00
#
_symmetry.space_group_name_H-M   'P 1'
#
loop_
_entity.id
_entity.type
_entity.pdbx_description
1 polymer ?
#
loop_
_entity_poly.entity_id
_entity_poly.type
_entity_poly.pdbx_seq_one_letter_code
_entity_poly.pdbx_strand_id
1 'polypeptide(L)'
;MQPVSAAQVGFTVVLAIVSAVGFLLLRCQGKGRPFGPAGRRLALAITVLTGCVSAGVALAGGALLNQHLSTLLGAIAPSGLWLSQMRGKEEERRSLAREAATFWLVSLLAKLDQAMAEDQRIWCEKRVDDSWNVYELSLAANRYYERIVERLSPEERRRERVHARLEAIERRLDVAALIEDGAPRSKVVTALNGSRYTRLARYERYLNDLTRLHGVLRHDAESELLRLLSSAYRAGYRSLAKFAPSAPTAPFTRGGEAARRAR
;
A
#
# COMPACT_ATOMS: atom_id res chain seq x y z
N MET A 1 34.44 -14.80 38.61
CA MET A 1 33.35 -14.69 37.62
C MET A 1 32.10 -14.23 38.36
N GLN A 2 31.64 -12.99 38.15
CA GLN A 2 30.37 -12.55 38.72
C GLN A 2 29.23 -13.04 37.83
N PRO A 3 28.14 -13.59 38.39
CA PRO A 3 27.00 -14.03 37.59
C PRO A 3 26.39 -12.81 36.88
N VAL A 4 26.10 -12.95 35.60
CA VAL A 4 25.32 -11.95 34.86
C VAL A 4 23.99 -11.79 35.60
N SER A 5 23.72 -10.59 36.10
CA SER A 5 22.48 -10.36 36.84
C SER A 5 21.30 -10.47 35.89
N ALA A 6 20.21 -11.10 36.33
CA ALA A 6 18.98 -11.22 35.54
C ALA A 6 18.47 -9.84 35.06
N ALA A 7 18.75 -8.77 35.81
CA ALA A 7 18.47 -7.39 35.45
C ALA A 7 19.23 -6.91 34.19
N GLN A 8 20.48 -7.32 34.02
CA GLN A 8 21.31 -6.94 32.88
C GLN A 8 20.84 -7.62 31.58
N VAL A 9 20.48 -8.91 31.65
CA VAL A 9 19.87 -9.64 30.52
C VAL A 9 18.50 -9.06 30.17
N GLY A 10 17.69 -8.72 31.18
CA GLY A 10 16.40 -8.07 30.97
C GLY A 10 16.53 -6.73 30.24
N PHE A 11 17.49 -5.90 30.64
CA PHE A 11 17.73 -4.60 30.03
C PHE A 11 18.17 -4.71 28.56
N THR A 12 19.07 -5.64 28.22
CA THR A 12 19.51 -5.82 26.81
C THR A 12 18.38 -6.32 25.91
N VAL A 13 17.53 -7.22 26.40
CA VAL A 13 16.36 -7.71 25.67
C VAL A 13 15.37 -6.58 25.41
N VAL A 14 15.05 -5.77 26.44
CA VAL A 14 14.16 -4.61 26.28
C VAL A 14 14.73 -3.63 25.26
N LEU A 15 16.03 -3.30 25.35
CA LEU A 15 16.68 -2.38 24.42
C LEU A 15 16.66 -2.92 22.98
N ALA A 16 16.89 -4.22 22.78
CA ALA A 16 16.84 -4.87 21.48
C ALA A 16 15.42 -4.92 20.89
N ILE A 17 14.41 -5.13 21.73
CA ILE A 17 12.99 -5.06 21.32
C ILE A 17 12.63 -3.64 20.89
N VAL A 18 12.99 -2.64 21.71
CA VAL A 18 12.70 -1.22 21.41
C VAL A 18 13.43 -0.79 20.14
N SER A 19 14.69 -1.18 19.95
CA SER A 19 15.43 -0.85 18.73
C SER A 19 14.83 -1.55 17.51
N ALA A 20 14.49 -2.84 17.60
CA ALA A 20 13.84 -3.58 16.50
C ALA A 20 12.50 -2.96 16.11
N VAL A 21 11.67 -2.58 17.09
CA VAL A 21 10.42 -1.85 16.84
C VAL A 21 10.70 -0.50 16.18
N GLY A 22 11.67 0.27 16.69
CA GLY A 22 12.08 1.54 16.10
C GLY A 22 12.52 1.40 14.64
N PHE A 23 13.34 0.39 14.32
CA PHE A 23 13.80 0.12 12.96
C PHE A 23 12.67 -0.33 12.03
N LEU A 24 11.75 -1.17 12.51
CA LEU A 24 10.56 -1.54 11.75
C LEU A 24 9.69 -0.32 11.46
N LEU A 25 9.49 0.57 12.45
CA LEU A 25 8.74 1.80 12.25
C LEU A 25 9.41 2.72 11.23
N LEU A 26 10.72 2.96 11.33
CA LEU A 26 11.47 3.77 10.37
C LEU A 26 11.44 3.16 8.95
N ARG A 27 11.56 1.83 8.82
CA ARG A 27 11.46 1.14 7.52
C ARG A 27 10.07 1.24 6.91
N CYS A 28 9.04 1.30 7.75
CA CYS A 28 7.66 1.43 7.33
C CYS A 28 7.20 2.89 7.19
N GLN A 29 7.99 3.88 7.62
CA GLN A 29 7.68 5.29 7.37
C GLN A 29 7.61 5.53 5.85
N GLY A 30 6.48 6.10 5.40
CA GLY A 30 6.18 6.31 3.98
C GLY A 30 5.59 5.10 3.24
N LYS A 31 5.49 3.91 3.86
CA LYS A 31 4.76 2.75 3.32
C LYS A 31 3.32 2.63 3.87
N GLY A 32 2.89 3.59 4.69
CA GLY A 32 1.62 3.56 5.44
C GLY A 32 1.76 3.04 6.86
N ARG A 33 0.68 3.11 7.64
CA ARG A 33 0.66 2.55 9.00
C ARG A 33 1.10 1.07 8.90
N PRO A 34 2.10 0.60 9.66
CA PRO A 34 2.86 -0.59 9.28
C PRO A 34 2.08 -1.91 9.28
N PHE A 35 0.91 -1.98 9.92
CA PHE A 35 0.28 -3.28 10.19
C PHE A 35 -1.21 -3.27 9.84
N GLY A 36 -1.58 -3.91 8.73
CA GLY A 36 -2.87 -4.58 8.61
C GLY A 36 -2.87 -5.88 9.45
N PRO A 37 -3.97 -6.65 9.45
CA PRO A 37 -4.09 -7.85 10.30
C PRO A 37 -2.97 -8.87 10.05
N ALA A 38 -2.56 -9.06 8.80
CA ALA A 38 -1.50 -9.99 8.41
C ALA A 38 -0.11 -9.43 8.74
N GLY A 39 0.17 -8.18 8.36
CA GLY A 39 1.44 -7.51 8.68
C GLY A 39 1.72 -7.41 10.18
N ARG A 40 0.68 -7.27 11.03
CA ARG A 40 0.83 -7.17 12.49
C ARG A 40 1.44 -8.44 13.09
N ARG A 41 0.98 -9.61 12.66
CA ARG A 41 1.46 -10.90 13.17
C ARG A 41 2.92 -11.13 12.81
N LEU A 42 3.29 -10.80 11.58
CA LEU A 42 4.67 -10.94 11.10
C LEU A 42 5.62 -9.98 11.80
N ALA A 43 5.21 -8.73 12.03
CA ALA A 43 6.04 -7.79 12.76
C ALA A 43 6.23 -8.18 14.22
N LEU A 44 5.17 -8.64 14.89
CA LEU A 44 5.29 -9.21 16.23
C LEU A 44 6.24 -10.41 16.24
N ALA A 45 6.13 -11.31 15.26
CA ALA A 45 7.05 -12.44 15.14
C ALA A 45 8.51 -11.98 14.95
N ILE A 46 8.77 -11.00 14.09
CA ILE A 46 10.12 -10.44 13.89
C ILE A 46 10.66 -9.82 15.17
N THR A 47 9.84 -9.04 15.88
CA THR A 47 10.23 -8.40 17.14
C THR A 47 10.56 -9.44 18.21
N VAL A 48 9.70 -10.45 18.39
CA VAL A 48 9.93 -11.54 19.35
C VAL A 48 11.19 -12.32 18.99
N LEU A 49 11.37 -12.68 17.72
CA LEU A 49 12.54 -13.46 17.29
C LEU A 49 13.85 -12.67 17.45
N THR A 50 13.83 -11.36 17.16
CA THR A 50 14.97 -10.47 17.41
C THR A 50 15.30 -10.37 18.90
N GLY A 51 14.28 -10.29 19.76
CA GLY A 51 14.43 -10.33 21.21
C GLY A 51 15.06 -11.66 21.69
N CYS A 52 14.57 -12.80 21.20
CA CYS A 52 15.10 -14.12 21.53
C CYS A 52 16.57 -14.28 21.11
N VAL A 53 16.93 -13.84 19.90
CA VAL A 53 18.32 -13.89 19.41
C VAL A 53 19.23 -12.99 20.26
N SER A 54 18.78 -11.78 20.61
CA SER A 54 19.55 -10.88 21.50
C SER A 54 19.74 -11.48 22.90
N ALA A 55 18.70 -12.11 23.47
CA ALA A 55 18.79 -12.83 24.75
C ALA A 55 19.82 -13.97 24.70
N GLY A 56 19.78 -14.79 23.65
CA GLY A 56 20.71 -15.91 23.47
C GLY A 56 22.17 -15.44 23.35
N VAL A 57 22.42 -14.37 22.59
CA VAL A 57 23.76 -13.77 22.45
C VAL A 57 24.25 -13.18 23.79
N ALA A 58 23.38 -12.51 24.55
CA ALA A 58 23.75 -11.97 25.86
C ALA A 58 24.11 -13.07 26.86
N LEU A 59 23.37 -14.19 26.88
CA LEU A 59 23.64 -15.35 27.73
C LEU A 59 24.95 -16.05 27.34
N ALA A 60 25.19 -16.27 26.04
CA ALA A 60 26.42 -16.88 25.54
C ALA A 60 27.66 -15.97 25.73
N GLY A 61 27.51 -14.66 25.50
CA GLY A 61 28.57 -13.67 25.68
C GLY A 61 28.96 -13.47 27.14
N GLY A 62 28.00 -13.56 28.07
CA GLY A 62 28.26 -13.50 29.51
C GLY A 62 29.12 -14.66 30.04
N ALA A 63 29.14 -15.79 29.33
CA ALA A 63 29.99 -16.93 29.68
C ALA A 63 31.44 -16.81 29.17
N LEU A 64 31.71 -15.94 28.18
CA LEU A 64 32.98 -15.89 27.45
C LEU A 64 33.71 -14.53 27.52
N LEU A 65 33.03 -13.42 27.84
CA LEU A 65 33.57 -12.06 27.73
C LEU A 65 33.26 -11.18 28.96
N ASN A 66 34.10 -10.14 29.17
CA ASN A 66 33.90 -9.13 30.21
C ASN A 66 32.51 -8.45 30.10
N GLN A 67 31.86 -8.22 31.25
CA GLN A 67 30.47 -7.79 31.41
C GLN A 67 30.05 -6.57 30.56
N HIS A 68 30.94 -5.61 30.34
CA HIS A 68 30.64 -4.42 29.55
C HIS A 68 30.62 -4.71 28.03
N LEU A 69 31.49 -5.59 27.55
CA LEU A 69 31.61 -5.92 26.12
C LEU A 69 30.47 -6.82 25.64
N SER A 70 29.97 -7.74 26.47
CA SER A 70 28.83 -8.59 26.14
C SER A 70 27.53 -7.80 26.01
N THR A 71 27.33 -6.80 26.87
CA THR A 71 26.19 -5.87 26.80
C THR A 71 26.25 -5.01 25.54
N LEU A 72 27.44 -4.49 25.21
CA LEU A 72 27.66 -3.67 24.03
C LEU A 72 27.48 -4.47 22.74
N LEU A 73 28.04 -5.69 22.66
CA LEU A 73 27.85 -6.58 21.50
C LEU A 73 26.38 -7.02 21.35
N GLY A 74 25.68 -7.35 22.45
CA GLY A 74 24.29 -7.78 22.41
C GLY A 74 23.31 -6.70 21.95
N ALA A 75 23.62 -5.42 22.20
CA ALA A 75 22.83 -4.27 21.77
C ALA A 75 23.21 -3.76 20.36
N ILE A 76 24.51 -3.71 20.07
CA ILE A 76 25.04 -3.13 18.82
C ILE A 76 25.05 -4.15 17.69
N ALA A 77 25.29 -5.44 17.93
CA ALA A 77 25.35 -6.42 16.84
C ALA A 77 24.00 -6.55 16.10
N PRO A 78 22.84 -6.68 16.77
CA PRO A 78 21.55 -6.72 16.06
C PRO A 78 21.25 -5.39 15.36
N SER A 79 21.48 -4.26 16.04
CA SER A 79 21.21 -2.93 15.50
C SER A 79 22.10 -2.60 14.29
N GLY A 80 23.37 -3.00 14.33
CA GLY A 80 24.35 -2.84 13.25
C GLY A 80 24.12 -3.83 12.09
N LEU A 81 23.59 -5.03 12.36
CA LEU A 81 23.11 -5.94 11.32
C LEU A 81 21.91 -5.36 10.58
N TRP A 82 20.96 -4.76 11.29
CA TRP A 82 19.83 -4.05 10.69
C TRP A 82 20.25 -2.81 9.89
N LEU A 83 21.19 -2.00 10.41
CA LEU A 83 21.67 -0.78 9.74
C LEU A 83 22.48 -1.11 8.46
N SER A 84 23.29 -2.17 8.50
CA SER A 84 24.09 -2.64 7.36
C SER A 84 23.20 -3.14 6.22
N GLN A 85 22.08 -3.82 6.51
CA GLN A 85 21.13 -4.22 5.48
C GLN A 85 20.35 -3.06 4.86
N MET A 86 20.17 -1.95 5.58
CA MET A 86 19.57 -0.74 4.99
C MET A 86 20.51 0.00 4.05
N ARG A 87 21.83 -0.06 4.30
CA ARG A 87 22.86 0.55 3.44
C ARG A 87 23.34 -0.35 2.30
N GLY A 88 23.07 -1.66 2.37
CA GLY A 88 23.61 -2.69 1.48
C GLY A 88 23.14 -2.69 0.01
N LYS A 89 22.61 -1.58 -0.52
CA LYS A 89 22.46 -1.44 -1.98
C LYS A 89 23.75 -0.97 -2.68
N GLU A 90 24.79 -0.56 -1.95
CA GLU A 90 26.04 -0.01 -2.54
C GLU A 90 27.33 -0.79 -2.24
N GLU A 91 27.35 -1.82 -1.38
CA GLU A 91 28.59 -2.53 -1.02
C GLU A 91 28.53 -4.04 -1.33
N GLU A 92 28.72 -4.35 -2.60
CA GLU A 92 28.60 -5.70 -3.21
C GLU A 92 29.77 -6.66 -2.89
N ARG A 93 30.53 -6.49 -1.79
CA ARG A 93 31.80 -7.26 -1.63
C ARG A 93 32.21 -7.86 -0.29
N ARG A 94 31.42 -7.86 0.80
CA ARG A 94 31.93 -8.47 2.06
C ARG A 94 30.96 -9.39 2.82
N SER A 95 31.26 -10.69 2.66
CA SER A 95 31.06 -11.86 3.53
C SER A 95 29.76 -12.68 3.42
N LEU A 96 29.86 -13.77 2.64
CA LEU A 96 28.89 -14.88 2.53
C LEU A 96 28.44 -15.45 3.90
N ALA A 97 29.30 -15.39 4.92
CA ALA A 97 28.95 -15.82 6.29
C ALA A 97 27.97 -14.88 6.99
N ARG A 98 28.06 -13.56 6.75
CA ARG A 98 27.13 -12.56 7.28
C ARG A 98 25.81 -12.57 6.50
N GLU A 99 25.86 -12.89 5.21
CA GLU A 99 24.67 -13.16 4.40
C GLU A 99 23.92 -14.40 4.88
N ALA A 100 24.60 -15.51 5.18
CA ALA A 100 23.97 -16.71 5.74
C ALA A 100 23.32 -16.45 7.11
N ALA A 101 24.00 -15.72 8.01
CA ALA A 101 23.48 -15.38 9.33
C ALA A 101 22.28 -14.41 9.29
N THR A 102 22.10 -13.68 8.18
CA THR A 102 21.00 -12.73 8.00
C THR A 102 19.95 -13.15 6.98
N PHE A 103 20.13 -14.28 6.32
CA PHE A 103 19.21 -14.80 5.31
C PHE A 103 17.79 -14.96 5.86
N TRP A 104 17.66 -15.46 7.10
CA TRP A 104 16.36 -15.60 7.76
C TRP A 104 15.68 -14.23 7.97
N LEU A 105 16.45 -13.19 8.27
CA LEU A 105 15.95 -11.83 8.49
C LEU A 105 15.54 -11.16 7.19
N VAL A 106 16.33 -11.33 6.12
CA VAL A 106 15.95 -10.89 4.76
C VAL A 106 14.67 -11.57 4.32
N SER A 107 14.57 -12.89 4.52
CA SER A 107 13.37 -13.66 4.17
C SER A 107 12.13 -13.19 4.93
N LEU A 108 12.25 -12.93 6.25
CA LEU A 108 11.15 -12.40 7.04
C LEU A 108 10.76 -10.98 6.62
N LEU A 109 11.72 -10.11 6.30
CA LEU A 109 11.45 -8.78 5.79
C LEU A 109 10.76 -8.82 4.42
N ALA A 110 11.18 -9.72 3.53
CA ALA A 110 10.53 -9.94 2.24
C ALA A 110 9.09 -10.44 2.42
N LYS A 111 8.85 -11.38 3.35
CA LYS A 111 7.50 -11.84 3.71
C LYS A 111 6.65 -10.73 4.30
N LEU A 112 7.22 -9.85 5.12
CA LEU A 112 6.54 -8.69 5.67
C LEU A 112 6.15 -7.70 4.56
N ASP A 113 7.08 -7.37 3.66
CA ASP A 113 6.82 -6.49 2.51
C ASP A 113 5.72 -7.08 1.59
N GLN A 114 5.75 -8.40 1.36
CA GLN A 114 4.71 -9.10 0.60
C GLN A 114 3.34 -9.05 1.31
N ALA A 115 3.30 -9.30 2.61
CA ALA A 115 2.06 -9.22 3.39
C ALA A 115 1.49 -7.79 3.43
N MET A 116 2.35 -6.76 3.50
CA MET A 116 1.93 -5.36 3.42
C MET A 116 1.37 -5.01 2.04
N ALA A 117 1.99 -5.51 0.97
CA ALA A 117 1.51 -5.31 -0.39
C ALA A 117 0.14 -5.98 -0.60
N GLU A 118 -0.05 -7.18 -0.04
CA GLU A 118 -1.33 -7.90 -0.08
C GLU A 118 -2.42 -7.19 0.73
N ASP A 119 -2.11 -6.74 1.97
CA ASP A 119 -3.05 -5.95 2.78
C ASP A 119 -3.48 -4.67 2.04
N GLN A 120 -2.54 -3.99 1.37
CA GLN A 120 -2.83 -2.82 0.54
C GLN A 120 -3.75 -3.19 -0.64
N ARG A 121 -3.44 -4.27 -1.35
CA ARG A 121 -4.20 -4.75 -2.50
C ARG A 121 -5.65 -5.07 -2.10
N ILE A 122 -5.84 -5.91 -1.08
CA ILE A 122 -7.17 -6.28 -0.57
C ILE A 122 -7.95 -5.02 -0.12
N TRP A 123 -7.27 -4.06 0.49
CA TRP A 123 -7.92 -2.81 0.92
C TRP A 123 -8.39 -1.96 -0.28
N CYS A 124 -7.61 -1.91 -1.36
CA CYS A 124 -7.96 -1.21 -2.60
C CYS A 124 -9.09 -1.94 -3.35
N GLU A 125 -8.97 -3.26 -3.54
CA GLU A 125 -9.96 -4.09 -4.25
C GLU A 125 -11.33 -4.02 -3.57
N LYS A 126 -11.41 -4.04 -2.24
CA LYS A 126 -12.68 -3.87 -1.51
C LYS A 126 -13.41 -2.55 -1.77
N ARG A 127 -12.73 -1.55 -2.35
CA ARG A 127 -13.25 -0.20 -2.60
C ARG A 127 -13.61 0.06 -4.06
N VAL A 128 -13.27 -0.87 -4.94
CA VAL A 128 -13.68 -0.86 -6.35
C VAL A 128 -14.71 -1.97 -6.50
N ASP A 129 -15.73 -1.75 -7.32
CA ASP A 129 -16.75 -2.76 -7.59
C ASP A 129 -16.70 -3.12 -9.08
N ASP A 130 -16.55 -4.41 -9.37
CA ASP A 130 -16.47 -4.91 -10.75
C ASP A 130 -17.78 -4.64 -11.51
N SER A 131 -18.90 -4.48 -10.79
CA SER A 131 -20.20 -4.21 -11.39
C SER A 131 -20.39 -2.77 -11.86
N TRP A 132 -19.50 -1.84 -11.50
CA TRP A 132 -19.69 -0.42 -11.82
C TRP A 132 -19.67 -0.18 -13.32
N ASN A 133 -20.57 0.64 -13.84
CA ASN A 133 -20.47 1.11 -15.23
C ASN A 133 -19.39 2.23 -15.36
N VAL A 134 -19.15 2.69 -16.59
CA VAL A 134 -18.14 3.73 -16.88
C VAL A 134 -18.41 5.02 -16.09
N TYR A 135 -19.69 5.41 -15.96
CA TYR A 135 -20.10 6.59 -15.23
C TYR A 135 -19.88 6.45 -13.71
N GLU A 136 -20.29 5.32 -13.12
CA GLU A 136 -20.09 5.03 -11.69
C GLU A 136 -18.60 4.99 -11.34
N LEU A 137 -17.76 4.43 -12.21
CA LEU A 137 -16.31 4.41 -12.03
C LEU A 137 -15.70 5.82 -12.07
N SER A 138 -16.18 6.68 -12.96
CA SER A 138 -15.76 8.10 -13.04
C SER A 138 -16.17 8.88 -11.80
N LEU A 139 -17.42 8.68 -11.33
CA LEU A 139 -17.93 9.30 -10.12
C LEU A 139 -17.17 8.84 -8.87
N ALA A 140 -16.89 7.53 -8.77
CA ALA A 140 -16.08 6.97 -7.70
C ALA A 140 -14.67 7.57 -7.69
N ALA A 141 -14.02 7.66 -8.86
CA ALA A 141 -12.68 8.25 -8.98
C ALA A 141 -12.63 9.69 -8.50
N ASN A 142 -13.61 10.51 -8.91
CA ASN A 142 -13.75 11.90 -8.45
C ASN A 142 -13.98 12.00 -6.93
N ARG A 143 -14.89 11.19 -6.37
CA ARG A 143 -15.14 11.15 -4.92
C ARG A 143 -13.93 10.73 -4.10
N TYR A 144 -13.16 9.76 -4.59
CA TYR A 144 -11.93 9.36 -3.92
C TYR A 144 -10.87 10.46 -4.03
N TYR A 145 -10.73 11.09 -5.20
CA TYR A 145 -9.81 12.19 -5.41
C TYR A 145 -10.09 13.37 -4.46
N GLU A 146 -11.35 13.83 -4.35
CA GLU A 146 -11.74 14.91 -3.44
C GLU A 146 -11.25 14.64 -2.01
N ARG A 147 -11.58 13.46 -1.47
CA ARG A 147 -11.18 13.04 -0.12
C ARG A 147 -9.67 12.89 0.05
N ILE A 148 -8.97 12.46 -0.99
CA ILE A 148 -7.51 12.29 -0.98
C ILE A 148 -6.81 13.65 -0.99
N VAL A 149 -7.29 14.58 -1.81
CA VAL A 149 -6.69 15.91 -1.97
C VAL A 149 -6.88 16.79 -0.74
N GLU A 150 -8.04 16.70 -0.08
CA GLU A 150 -8.31 17.41 1.18
C GLU A 150 -7.35 17.03 2.31
N ARG A 151 -6.80 15.81 2.27
CA ARG A 151 -6.02 15.28 3.39
C ARG A 151 -4.52 15.21 3.11
N LEU A 152 -4.11 14.96 1.87
CA LEU A 152 -2.70 14.89 1.52
C LEU A 152 -2.04 16.28 1.51
N SER A 153 -0.81 16.34 2.06
CA SER A 153 0.03 17.53 1.92
C SER A 153 0.31 17.83 0.43
N PRO A 154 0.59 19.09 0.06
CA PRO A 154 0.92 19.44 -1.33
C PRO A 154 2.11 18.65 -1.89
N GLU A 155 3.10 18.31 -1.06
CA GLU A 155 4.28 17.54 -1.45
C GLU A 155 3.94 16.09 -1.78
N GLU A 156 3.15 15.43 -0.93
CA GLU A 156 2.69 14.06 -1.18
C GLU A 156 1.82 13.99 -2.43
N ARG A 157 0.94 14.98 -2.64
CA ARG A 157 0.12 15.08 -3.86
C ARG A 157 0.97 15.12 -5.12
N ARG A 158 2.07 15.90 -5.11
CA ARG A 158 3.02 15.99 -6.23
C ARG A 158 3.77 14.68 -6.42
N ARG A 159 4.29 14.09 -5.34
CA ARG A 159 5.04 12.83 -5.36
C ARG A 159 4.22 11.68 -5.93
N GLU A 160 2.96 11.57 -5.53
CA GLU A 160 2.05 10.50 -5.95
C GLU A 160 1.29 10.80 -7.24
N ARG A 161 1.51 12.01 -7.82
CA ARG A 161 0.90 12.49 -9.07
C ARG A 161 -0.63 12.37 -9.09
N VAL A 162 -1.26 12.64 -7.95
CA VAL A 162 -2.69 12.39 -7.69
C VAL A 162 -3.60 13.00 -8.76
N HIS A 163 -3.35 14.25 -9.15
CA HIS A 163 -4.14 14.94 -10.18
C HIS A 163 -3.97 14.33 -11.57
N ALA A 164 -2.73 14.00 -11.96
CA ALA A 164 -2.46 13.37 -13.25
C ALA A 164 -3.10 11.98 -13.37
N ARG A 165 -3.25 11.26 -12.25
CA ARG A 165 -3.96 9.97 -12.21
C ARG A 165 -5.46 10.15 -12.46
N LEU A 166 -6.10 11.10 -11.79
CA LEU A 166 -7.52 11.40 -12.04
C LEU A 166 -7.75 11.76 -13.51
N GLU A 167 -6.94 12.69 -14.04
CA GLU A 167 -7.02 13.09 -15.45
C GLU A 167 -6.85 11.88 -16.39
N ALA A 168 -5.94 10.96 -16.08
CA ALA A 168 -5.75 9.76 -16.87
C ALA A 168 -6.92 8.77 -16.78
N ILE A 169 -7.62 8.70 -15.65
CA ILE A 169 -8.85 7.91 -15.47
C ILE A 169 -9.97 8.52 -16.31
N GLU A 170 -10.24 9.81 -16.13
CA GLU A 170 -11.31 10.54 -16.83
C GLU A 170 -11.17 10.42 -18.35
N ARG A 171 -9.98 10.71 -18.90
CA ARG A 171 -9.77 10.64 -20.35
C ARG A 171 -10.00 9.26 -20.94
N ARG A 172 -9.70 8.18 -20.20
CA ARG A 172 -9.95 6.80 -20.66
C ARG A 172 -11.43 6.45 -20.58
N LEU A 173 -12.10 6.87 -19.50
CA LEU A 173 -13.53 6.65 -19.31
C LEU A 173 -14.37 7.47 -20.30
N ASP A 174 -13.95 8.69 -20.65
CA ASP A 174 -14.61 9.49 -21.69
C ASP A 174 -14.64 8.75 -23.05
N VAL A 175 -13.52 8.15 -23.44
CA VAL A 175 -13.44 7.37 -24.68
C VAL A 175 -14.25 6.06 -24.55
N ALA A 176 -14.21 5.41 -23.39
CA ALA A 176 -15.01 4.22 -23.14
C ALA A 176 -16.52 4.52 -23.25
N ALA A 177 -16.98 5.61 -22.64
CA ALA A 177 -18.37 6.07 -22.73
C ALA A 177 -18.78 6.35 -24.18
N LEU A 178 -17.92 7.00 -24.98
CA LEU A 178 -18.19 7.20 -26.41
C LEU A 178 -18.42 5.88 -27.16
N ILE A 179 -17.67 4.83 -26.83
CA ILE A 179 -17.85 3.51 -27.44
C ILE A 179 -19.15 2.86 -26.95
N GLU A 180 -19.47 2.98 -25.66
CA GLU A 180 -20.71 2.46 -25.06
C GLU A 180 -21.95 3.12 -25.67
N ASP A 181 -21.88 4.42 -25.98
CA ASP A 181 -22.90 5.20 -26.69
C ASP A 181 -23.02 4.86 -28.20
N GLY A 182 -22.19 3.96 -28.71
CA GLY A 182 -22.20 3.55 -30.13
C GLY A 182 -21.60 4.58 -31.09
N ALA A 183 -20.66 5.42 -30.63
CA ALA A 183 -20.02 6.40 -31.49
C ALA A 183 -19.28 5.77 -32.69
N PRO A 184 -19.25 6.43 -33.85
CA PRO A 184 -18.53 5.93 -35.01
C PRO A 184 -17.02 5.92 -34.75
N ARG A 185 -16.31 4.97 -35.39
CA ARG A 185 -14.86 4.79 -35.25
C ARG A 185 -14.06 6.09 -35.43
N SER A 186 -14.43 6.94 -36.41
CA SER A 186 -13.74 8.21 -36.65
C SER A 186 -13.76 9.12 -35.42
N LYS A 187 -14.89 9.20 -34.72
CA LYS A 187 -15.04 9.98 -33.47
C LYS A 187 -14.20 9.37 -32.34
N VAL A 188 -14.17 8.04 -32.22
CA VAL A 188 -13.33 7.33 -31.24
C VAL A 188 -11.85 7.58 -31.49
N VAL A 189 -11.39 7.53 -32.75
CA VAL A 189 -10.00 7.82 -33.14
C VAL A 189 -9.62 9.25 -32.79
N THR A 190 -10.49 10.23 -33.09
CA THR A 190 -10.26 11.63 -32.71
C THR A 190 -10.15 11.79 -31.19
N ALA A 191 -11.04 11.16 -30.43
CA ALA A 191 -11.01 11.21 -28.97
C ALA A 191 -9.74 10.57 -28.38
N LEU A 192 -9.33 9.40 -28.89
CA LEU A 192 -8.07 8.75 -28.49
C LEU A 192 -6.85 9.64 -28.71
N ASN A 193 -6.80 10.31 -29.86
CA ASN A 193 -5.70 11.23 -30.19
C ASN A 193 -5.75 12.57 -29.44
N GLY A 194 -6.87 12.89 -28.80
CA GLY A 194 -7.07 14.14 -28.07
C GLY A 194 -6.33 14.25 -26.73
N SER A 195 -5.82 13.14 -26.18
CA SER A 195 -5.09 13.16 -24.91
C SER A 195 -3.85 12.26 -24.92
N ARG A 196 -2.80 12.69 -24.20
CA ARG A 196 -1.58 11.90 -24.03
C ARG A 196 -1.80 10.55 -23.33
N TYR A 197 -2.85 10.43 -22.51
CA TYR A 197 -3.13 9.20 -21.76
C TYR A 197 -3.85 8.14 -22.60
N THR A 198 -4.49 8.57 -23.68
CA THR A 198 -5.24 7.74 -24.64
C THR A 198 -4.53 7.60 -25.98
N ARG A 199 -3.50 8.40 -26.25
CA ARG A 199 -2.63 8.27 -27.43
C ARG A 199 -1.53 7.24 -27.18
N LEU A 200 -1.93 5.98 -26.98
CA LEU A 200 -1.02 4.86 -26.79
C LEU A 200 -1.17 3.84 -27.92
N ALA A 201 -0.04 3.37 -28.46
CA ALA A 201 -0.01 2.38 -29.54
C ALA A 201 -0.78 1.08 -29.23
N ARG A 202 -0.96 0.75 -27.94
CA ARG A 202 -1.76 -0.42 -27.53
C ARG A 202 -3.25 -0.25 -27.83
N TYR A 203 -3.80 0.96 -27.78
CA TYR A 203 -5.22 1.20 -28.05
C TYR A 203 -5.52 1.24 -29.55
N GLU A 204 -4.58 1.77 -30.34
CA GLU A 204 -4.67 1.79 -31.81
C GLU A 204 -4.86 0.39 -32.41
N ARG A 205 -4.22 -0.63 -31.81
CA ARG A 205 -4.36 -2.04 -32.23
C ARG A 205 -5.79 -2.58 -32.10
N TYR A 206 -6.60 -2.00 -31.23
CA TYR A 206 -7.98 -2.43 -30.98
C TYR A 206 -9.02 -1.56 -31.68
N LEU A 207 -8.62 -0.63 -32.56
CA LEU A 207 -9.56 0.23 -33.30
C LEU A 207 -10.51 -0.53 -34.24
N ASN A 208 -10.14 -1.76 -34.62
CA ASN A 208 -10.99 -2.64 -35.42
C ASN A 208 -12.02 -3.40 -34.56
N ASP A 209 -11.84 -3.44 -33.24
CA ASP A 209 -12.69 -4.14 -32.27
C ASP A 209 -12.98 -3.19 -31.09
N LEU A 210 -14.01 -2.36 -31.28
CA LEU A 210 -14.36 -1.31 -30.32
C LEU A 210 -14.79 -1.90 -28.97
N THR A 211 -15.44 -3.07 -28.95
CA THR A 211 -15.84 -3.75 -27.71
C THR A 211 -14.60 -4.12 -26.88
N ARG A 212 -13.57 -4.66 -27.52
CA ARG A 212 -12.30 -4.97 -26.85
C ARG A 212 -11.57 -3.71 -26.42
N LEU A 213 -11.57 -2.66 -27.23
CA LEU A 213 -10.99 -1.36 -26.88
C LEU A 213 -11.66 -0.77 -25.62
N HIS A 214 -12.99 -0.80 -25.56
CA HIS A 214 -13.78 -0.37 -24.40
C HIS A 214 -13.35 -1.13 -23.14
N GLY A 215 -13.30 -2.46 -23.19
CA GLY A 215 -12.87 -3.27 -22.04
C GLY A 215 -11.45 -2.96 -21.57
N VAL A 216 -10.53 -2.73 -22.50
CA VAL A 216 -9.13 -2.38 -22.19
C VAL A 216 -9.03 -0.98 -21.56
N LEU A 217 -9.75 0.01 -22.09
CA LEU A 217 -9.77 1.37 -21.54
C LEU A 217 -10.33 1.40 -20.13
N ARG A 218 -11.45 0.69 -19.91
CA ARG A 218 -12.08 0.53 -18.60
C ARG A 218 -11.12 -0.12 -17.59
N HIS A 219 -10.50 -1.25 -17.97
CA HIS A 219 -9.55 -1.95 -17.10
C HIS A 219 -8.33 -1.10 -16.74
N ASP A 220 -7.79 -0.34 -17.70
CA ASP A 220 -6.67 0.57 -17.42
C ASP A 220 -7.08 1.73 -16.49
N ALA A 221 -8.29 2.25 -16.64
CA ALA A 221 -8.84 3.29 -15.76
C ALA A 221 -9.04 2.76 -14.34
N GLU A 222 -9.61 1.56 -14.19
CA GLU A 222 -9.73 0.86 -12.91
C GLU A 222 -8.37 0.61 -12.26
N SER A 223 -7.37 0.18 -13.04
CA SER A 223 -6.00 0.01 -12.58
C SER A 223 -5.39 1.32 -12.07
N GLU A 224 -5.64 2.45 -12.73
CA GLU A 224 -5.20 3.76 -12.22
C GLU A 224 -5.96 4.18 -10.96
N LEU A 225 -7.24 3.83 -10.84
CA LEU A 225 -8.01 4.06 -9.62
C LEU A 225 -7.45 3.26 -8.44
N LEU A 226 -7.10 1.99 -8.64
CA LEU A 226 -6.43 1.18 -7.61
C LEU A 226 -5.09 1.77 -7.19
N ARG A 227 -4.34 2.38 -8.14
CA ARG A 227 -3.10 3.09 -7.81
C ARG A 227 -3.37 4.40 -7.06
N LEU A 228 -4.42 5.14 -7.38
CA LEU A 228 -4.85 6.31 -6.61
C LEU A 228 -5.24 5.91 -5.17
N LEU A 229 -5.97 4.80 -5.00
CA LEU A 229 -6.29 4.25 -3.68
C LEU A 229 -5.02 3.78 -2.94
N SER A 230 -4.04 3.23 -3.66
CA SER A 230 -2.77 2.81 -3.06
C SER A 230 -1.98 3.97 -2.45
N SER A 231 -1.97 5.14 -3.09
CA SER A 231 -1.32 6.33 -2.53
C SER A 231 -2.05 6.80 -1.27
N ALA A 232 -3.39 6.75 -1.27
CA ALA A 232 -4.19 7.02 -0.08
C ALA A 232 -3.87 6.05 1.08
N TYR A 233 -3.74 4.76 0.78
CA TYR A 233 -3.38 3.74 1.77
C TYR A 233 -2.00 4.01 2.39
N ARG A 234 -0.99 4.32 1.56
CA ARG A 234 0.38 4.63 2.02
C ARG A 234 0.47 5.92 2.81
N ALA A 235 -0.42 6.88 2.56
CA ALA A 235 -0.56 8.06 3.39
C ALA A 235 -1.37 7.82 4.68
N GLY A 236 -1.83 6.59 4.92
CA GLY A 236 -2.48 6.19 6.17
C GLY A 236 -4.01 6.32 6.17
N TYR A 237 -4.65 6.61 5.03
CA TYR A 237 -6.09 6.88 4.95
C TYR A 237 -6.97 5.61 4.88
N ARG A 238 -6.82 4.73 5.88
CA ARG A 238 -7.55 3.44 5.91
C ARG A 238 -9.05 3.57 6.16
N SER A 239 -9.49 4.66 6.79
CA SER A 239 -10.90 4.93 7.10
C SER A 239 -11.69 5.52 5.92
N LEU A 240 -11.11 5.56 4.72
CA LEU A 240 -11.80 6.01 3.51
C LEU A 240 -13.02 5.11 3.28
N ALA A 241 -14.23 5.67 3.33
CA ALA A 241 -15.45 4.91 3.11
C ALA A 241 -15.51 4.38 1.66
N LYS A 242 -16.01 3.15 1.47
CA LYS A 242 -16.30 2.59 0.15
C LYS A 242 -17.32 3.51 -0.54
N PHE A 243 -17.06 3.86 -1.79
CA PHE A 243 -18.06 4.52 -2.62
C PHE A 243 -19.23 3.55 -2.84
N ALA A 244 -20.43 3.97 -2.47
CA ALA A 244 -21.66 3.30 -2.85
C ALA A 244 -22.37 4.28 -3.77
N PRO A 245 -22.61 3.93 -5.05
CA PRO A 245 -23.52 4.70 -5.87
C PRO A 245 -24.83 4.80 -5.10
N SER A 246 -25.38 6.01 -4.97
CA SER A 246 -26.70 6.17 -4.37
C SER A 246 -27.64 5.22 -5.11
N ALA A 247 -28.21 4.24 -4.41
CA ALA A 247 -29.26 3.41 -4.97
C ALA A 247 -30.28 4.36 -5.62
N PRO A 248 -30.81 4.04 -6.82
CA PRO A 248 -31.86 4.87 -7.40
C PRO A 248 -32.91 5.02 -6.33
N THR A 249 -33.13 6.27 -5.92
CA THR A 249 -34.12 6.63 -4.93
C THR A 249 -35.37 5.90 -5.32
N ALA A 250 -35.82 4.95 -4.48
CA ALA A 250 -37.07 4.25 -4.71
C ALA A 250 -38.11 5.28 -5.13
N PRO A 251 -38.91 5.02 -6.18
CA PRO A 251 -39.83 6.02 -6.71
C PRO A 251 -40.61 6.56 -5.53
N PHE A 252 -40.48 7.87 -5.31
CA PHE A 252 -41.23 8.60 -4.32
C PHE A 252 -42.69 8.28 -4.62
N THR A 253 -43.28 7.32 -3.91
CA THR A 253 -44.71 7.02 -4.03
C THR A 253 -45.42 8.25 -3.54
N ARG A 254 -45.72 9.13 -4.49
CA ARG A 254 -46.60 10.28 -4.39
C ARG A 254 -48.02 9.73 -4.17
N GLY A 255 -48.23 9.10 -3.02
CA GLY A 255 -49.46 8.42 -2.62
C GLY A 255 -49.90 8.76 -1.20
N GLY A 256 -49.24 9.72 -0.54
CA GLY A 256 -49.55 10.12 0.84
C GLY A 256 -50.41 11.38 0.99
N GLU A 257 -50.71 12.11 -0.10
CA GLU A 257 -51.44 13.39 -0.01
C GLU A 257 -52.93 13.32 -0.38
N ALA A 258 -53.42 12.22 -0.95
CA ALA A 258 -54.84 12.06 -1.25
C ALA A 258 -55.67 11.56 -0.05
N ALA A 259 -55.04 10.91 0.94
CA ALA A 259 -55.75 10.35 2.10
C ALA A 259 -56.01 11.35 3.24
N ARG A 260 -55.54 12.61 3.12
CA ARG A 260 -55.70 13.66 4.14
C ARG A 260 -56.73 14.74 3.79
N ARG A 261 -57.46 14.60 2.68
CA ARG A 261 -58.57 15.48 2.28
C ARG A 261 -59.96 14.81 2.35
N ALA A 262 -60.05 13.65 3.00
CA ALA A 262 -61.31 12.93 3.19
C ALA A 262 -61.59 12.58 4.66
N ARG A 263 -61.11 13.41 5.60
CA ARG A 263 -61.53 13.40 7.00
C ARG A 263 -61.77 14.81 7.48
#